data_AF-A0A6J7PCX1-F1
#
_entry.id   AF-A0A6J7PCX1-F1
#
_cell.length_a   1.000
_cell.length_b   1.000
_cell.length_c   1.000
_cell.angle_alpha   90.00
_cell.angle_beta   90.00
_cell.angle_gamma   90.00
#
_symmetry.space_group_name_H-M   'P 1'
#
loop_
_entity.id
_entity.type
_entity.pdbx_description
1 polymer ?
#
loop_
_entity_poly.entity_id
_entity_poly.type
_entity_poly.pdbx_seq_one_letter_code
_entity_poly.pdbx_strand_id
1 'polypeptide(L)'
;MDGSDTRRGKPAIHRHFENLHRQGSMAGLAEQFGEAAAVLLGDLALVWSDHMLHNSGLSHESLMAALRIHDEMRIELMAGQYLDVREAGEREHSVERSLRIARYKSGKYTIERPLHLGAVIARPSATEHSELLNVLSAYGLPLGEAFQLRDDMLGIFGDPKETGKPAGDDLREGKRTVLMAMTMEKATESARAELSAHLGKPDLSPEKIESLRTLIVETGAIADVEKLIDRLGEESVAAANSAAINESARPFLLALAETAIRRSY
;
A
#
# COMPACT_ATOMS: atom_id res chain seq x y z
N MET A 1 14.02 -3.95 -1.14
CA MET A 1 13.03 -4.86 -1.76
C MET A 1 12.66 -4.32 -3.13
N ASP A 2 11.97 -3.18 -3.23
CA ASP A 2 11.46 -2.67 -4.51
C ASP A 2 12.47 -1.85 -5.35
N GLY A 3 13.70 -1.63 -4.86
CA GLY A 3 14.74 -0.90 -5.61
C GLY A 3 14.49 0.59 -5.88
N SER A 4 13.39 1.17 -5.39
CA SER A 4 13.01 2.57 -5.61
C SER A 4 14.06 3.57 -5.09
N ASP A 5 14.63 4.38 -5.98
CA ASP A 5 15.67 5.37 -5.67
C ASP A 5 15.17 6.57 -4.86
N THR A 6 13.87 6.87 -4.96
CA THR A 6 13.25 8.04 -4.33
C THR A 6 12.05 7.68 -3.45
N ARG A 7 11.77 8.51 -2.45
CA ARG A 7 10.58 8.43 -1.60
C ARG A 7 10.22 9.84 -1.12
N ARG A 8 8.98 10.27 -1.38
CA ARG A 8 8.46 11.60 -0.97
C ARG A 8 9.36 12.76 -1.43
N GLY A 9 9.81 12.73 -2.69
CA GLY A 9 10.66 13.77 -3.30
C GLY A 9 12.10 13.84 -2.77
N LYS A 10 12.54 12.85 -1.98
CA LYS A 10 13.91 12.74 -1.45
C LYS A 10 14.52 11.38 -1.83
N PRO A 11 15.86 11.23 -1.77
CA PRO A 11 16.48 9.92 -1.91
C PRO A 11 15.89 8.93 -0.91
N ALA A 12 15.64 7.70 -1.35
CA ALA A 12 15.30 6.60 -0.46
C ALA A 12 16.44 6.38 0.56
N ILE A 13 16.11 5.81 1.71
CA ILE A 13 17.07 5.67 2.82
C ILE A 13 18.36 4.94 2.40
N HIS A 14 18.26 3.86 1.62
CA HIS A 14 19.45 3.14 1.14
C HIS A 14 20.33 4.02 0.24
N ARG A 15 19.73 4.80 -0.67
CA ARG A 15 20.46 5.79 -1.50
C ARG A 15 21.06 6.91 -0.67
N HIS A 16 20.39 7.35 0.38
CA HIS A 16 20.93 8.37 1.28
C HIS A 16 22.24 7.90 1.93
N PHE A 17 22.25 6.69 2.51
CA PHE A 17 23.45 6.12 3.13
C PHE A 17 24.54 5.73 2.13
N GLU A 18 24.17 5.25 0.94
CA GLU A 18 25.10 5.05 -0.18
C GLU A 18 25.82 6.36 -0.58
N ASN A 19 25.07 7.46 -0.66
CA ASN A 19 25.63 8.78 -0.96
C ASN A 19 26.54 9.29 0.15
N LEU A 20 26.18 9.08 1.42
CA LEU A 20 27.05 9.40 2.56
C LEU A 20 28.37 8.62 2.51
N HIS A 21 28.32 7.33 2.17
CA HIS A 21 29.52 6.49 2.03
C HIS A 21 30.47 7.02 0.95
N ARG A 22 29.92 7.36 -0.23
CA ARG A 22 30.69 7.96 -1.33
C ARG A 22 31.29 9.31 -0.97
N GLN A 23 30.50 10.21 -0.37
CA GLN A 23 30.96 11.54 0.04
C GLN A 23 32.06 11.45 1.11
N GLY A 24 31.94 10.49 2.02
CA GLY A 24 32.95 10.20 3.03
C GLY A 24 34.20 9.48 2.52
N SER A 25 34.25 9.10 1.24
CA SER A 25 35.35 8.30 0.66
C SER A 25 35.66 7.05 1.49
N MET A 26 34.62 6.42 2.02
CA MET A 26 34.73 5.26 2.90
C MET A 26 35.19 4.03 2.12
N ALA A 27 35.88 3.10 2.78
CA ALA A 27 36.27 1.83 2.17
C ALA A 27 35.04 0.89 1.99
N GLY A 28 35.09 0.03 0.97
CA GLY A 28 34.05 -0.99 0.70
C GLY A 28 33.00 -0.58 -0.35
N LEU A 29 31.91 -1.35 -0.42
CA LEU A 29 30.85 -1.17 -1.40
C LEU A 29 29.75 -0.24 -0.86
N ALA A 30 29.59 0.93 -1.49
CA ALA A 30 28.63 1.95 -1.05
C ALA A 30 27.17 1.49 -1.08
N GLU A 31 26.78 0.73 -2.10
CA GLU A 31 25.41 0.21 -2.25
C GLU A 31 25.07 -0.77 -1.13
N GLN A 32 25.95 -1.75 -0.88
CA GLN A 32 25.78 -2.71 0.22
C GLN A 32 25.74 -2.02 1.59
N PHE A 33 26.56 -0.98 1.79
CA PHE A 33 26.49 -0.16 3.01
C PHE A 33 25.13 0.53 3.14
N GLY A 34 24.64 1.13 2.05
CA GLY A 34 23.34 1.79 2.00
C GLY A 34 22.18 0.85 2.34
N GLU A 35 22.17 -0.34 1.73
CA GLU A 35 21.18 -1.39 2.01
C GLU A 35 21.22 -1.85 3.47
N ALA A 36 22.41 -2.18 4.00
CA ALA A 36 22.56 -2.64 5.38
C ALA A 36 22.13 -1.57 6.39
N ALA A 37 22.51 -0.31 6.17
CA ALA A 37 22.09 0.80 7.02
C ALA A 37 20.57 1.02 6.97
N ALA A 38 19.94 0.87 5.79
CA ALA A 38 18.50 1.00 5.65
C ALA A 38 17.73 -0.11 6.38
N VAL A 39 18.23 -1.36 6.36
CA VAL A 39 17.64 -2.48 7.11
C VAL A 39 17.70 -2.18 8.62
N LEU A 40 18.88 -1.83 9.14
CA LEU A 40 19.05 -1.53 10.56
C LEU A 40 18.20 -0.34 11.03
N LEU A 41 18.06 0.70 10.19
CA LEU A 41 17.19 1.83 10.51
C LEU A 41 15.71 1.41 10.52
N GLY A 42 15.29 0.53 9.60
CA GLY A 42 13.95 -0.04 9.60
C GLY A 42 13.65 -0.84 10.87
N ASP A 43 14.59 -1.70 11.27
CA ASP A 43 14.50 -2.49 12.51
C ASP A 43 14.41 -1.58 13.74
N LEU A 44 15.24 -0.54 13.80
CA LEU A 44 15.21 0.44 14.88
C LEU A 44 13.88 1.20 14.95
N ALA A 45 13.32 1.59 13.80
CA ALA A 45 12.02 2.24 13.74
C ALA A 45 10.89 1.34 14.27
N LEU A 46 10.94 0.03 13.96
CA LEU A 46 10.00 -0.94 14.49
C LEU A 46 10.12 -1.08 16.02
N VAL A 47 11.35 -1.17 16.54
CA VAL A 47 11.62 -1.20 18.00
C VAL A 47 11.13 0.08 18.68
N TRP A 48 11.33 1.25 18.06
CA TRP A 48 10.82 2.51 18.60
C TRP A 48 9.30 2.59 18.59
N SER A 49 8.63 2.03 17.59
CA SER A 49 7.16 1.92 17.60
C SER A 49 6.66 1.14 18.81
N ASP A 50 7.28 -0.01 19.11
CA ASP A 50 6.97 -0.79 20.31
C ASP A 50 7.27 -0.01 21.59
N HIS A 51 8.43 0.64 21.63
CA HIS A 51 8.83 1.43 22.79
C HIS A 51 7.83 2.56 23.06
N MET A 52 7.33 3.24 22.03
CA MET A 52 6.30 4.28 22.17
C MET A 52 4.99 3.71 22.70
N LEU A 53 4.54 2.55 22.20
CA LEU A 53 3.30 1.93 22.66
C LEU A 53 3.40 1.47 24.12
N HIS A 54 4.49 0.78 24.49
CA HIS A 54 4.73 0.31 25.85
C HIS A 54 4.83 1.45 26.88
N ASN A 55 5.34 2.61 26.47
CA ASN A 55 5.54 3.78 27.34
C ASN A 55 4.50 4.88 27.13
N SER A 56 3.37 4.57 26.48
CA SER A 56 2.33 5.54 26.11
C SER A 56 1.55 6.12 27.30
N GLY A 57 1.65 5.50 28.48
CA GLY A 57 0.86 5.87 29.66
C GLY A 57 -0.58 5.33 29.65
N LEU A 58 -0.92 4.45 28.70
CA LEU A 58 -2.19 3.73 28.68
C LEU A 58 -2.36 2.89 29.96
N SER A 59 -3.63 2.70 30.37
CA SER A 59 -3.95 1.73 31.42
C SER A 59 -3.53 0.32 30.98
N HIS A 60 -3.24 -0.55 31.96
CA HIS A 60 -2.83 -1.93 31.67
C HIS A 60 -3.82 -2.65 30.74
N GLU A 61 -5.13 -2.50 30.98
CA GLU A 61 -6.17 -3.12 30.17
C GLU A 61 -6.16 -2.65 28.71
N SER A 62 -6.07 -1.32 28.50
CA SER A 62 -6.03 -0.71 27.17
C SER A 62 -4.75 -1.09 26.42
N LEU A 63 -3.62 -1.13 27.13
CA LEU A 63 -2.34 -1.55 26.55
C LEU A 63 -2.40 -3.01 26.10
N MET A 64 -2.93 -3.93 26.93
CA MET A 64 -3.04 -5.34 26.55
C MET A 64 -3.97 -5.55 25.34
N ALA A 65 -5.08 -4.81 25.28
CA ALA A 65 -5.99 -4.85 24.14
C ALA A 65 -5.32 -4.29 22.85
N ALA A 66 -4.60 -3.17 22.98
CA ALA A 66 -3.86 -2.55 21.89
C ALA A 66 -2.74 -3.44 21.35
N LEU A 67 -1.95 -4.07 22.23
CA LEU A 67 -0.86 -4.96 21.84
C LEU A 67 -1.35 -6.13 20.98
N ARG A 68 -2.51 -6.72 21.31
CA ARG A 68 -3.12 -7.79 20.50
C ARG A 68 -3.43 -7.34 19.06
N ILE A 69 -3.98 -6.14 18.89
CA ILE A 69 -4.27 -5.59 17.55
C ILE A 69 -2.96 -5.21 16.84
N HIS A 70 -2.00 -4.64 17.57
CA HIS A 70 -0.70 -4.24 17.04
C HIS A 70 0.12 -5.44 16.53
N ASP A 71 0.10 -6.56 17.25
CA ASP A 71 0.77 -7.80 16.83
C ASP A 71 0.16 -8.36 15.55
N GLU A 72 -1.17 -8.50 15.51
CA GLU A 72 -1.89 -9.02 14.34
C GLU A 72 -1.67 -8.13 13.11
N MET A 73 -1.72 -6.81 13.29
CA MET A 73 -1.44 -5.84 12.23
C MET A 73 -0.06 -6.05 11.61
N ARG A 74 0.96 -6.30 12.43
CA ARG A 74 2.33 -6.52 11.95
C ARG A 74 2.48 -7.87 11.25
N ILE A 75 1.88 -8.92 11.79
CA ILE A 75 1.86 -10.25 11.15
C ILE A 75 1.23 -10.15 9.76
N GLU A 76 0.07 -9.51 9.66
CA GLU A 76 -0.68 -9.33 8.42
C GLU A 76 0.09 -8.48 7.41
N LEU A 77 0.72 -7.39 7.85
CA LEU A 77 1.57 -6.55 7.00
C LEU A 77 2.74 -7.36 6.43
N MET A 78 3.46 -8.10 7.27
CA MET A 78 4.61 -8.89 6.83
C MET A 78 4.20 -10.02 5.88
N ALA A 79 3.07 -10.69 6.16
CA ALA A 79 2.50 -11.68 5.25
C ALA A 79 2.08 -11.05 3.92
N GLY A 80 1.44 -9.88 3.94
CA GLY A 80 1.07 -9.12 2.74
C GLY A 80 2.28 -8.69 1.91
N GLN A 81 3.33 -8.19 2.54
CA GLN A 81 4.58 -7.82 1.87
C GLN A 81 5.30 -9.04 1.30
N TYR A 82 5.27 -10.19 1.98
CA TYR A 82 5.80 -11.43 1.44
C TYR A 82 5.02 -11.89 0.20
N LEU A 83 3.68 -11.81 0.23
CA LEU A 83 2.85 -12.14 -0.93
C LEU A 83 3.19 -11.25 -2.14
N ASP A 84 3.44 -9.96 -1.91
CA ASP A 84 3.86 -9.01 -2.95
C ASP A 84 5.21 -9.40 -3.59
N VAL A 85 6.21 -9.69 -2.76
CA VAL A 85 7.53 -10.18 -3.21
C VAL A 85 7.41 -11.52 -3.96
N ARG A 86 6.57 -12.44 -3.48
CA ARG A 86 6.34 -13.73 -4.14
C ARG A 86 5.67 -13.54 -5.50
N GLU A 87 4.66 -12.68 -5.57
CA GLU A 87 3.91 -12.41 -6.79
C GLU A 87 4.82 -11.86 -7.90
N ALA A 88 5.81 -11.02 -7.56
CA ALA A 88 6.81 -10.54 -8.53
C ALA A 88 7.55 -11.69 -9.25
N GLY A 89 7.72 -12.84 -8.59
CA GLY A 89 8.36 -14.04 -9.13
C GLY A 89 7.42 -15.04 -9.84
N GLU A 90 6.11 -14.83 -9.81
CA GLU A 90 5.15 -15.70 -10.51
C GLU A 90 5.30 -15.60 -12.03
N ARG A 91 4.78 -16.56 -12.80
CA ARG A 91 4.78 -16.44 -14.28
C ARG A 91 3.54 -15.72 -14.79
N GLU A 92 2.40 -16.05 -14.22
CA GLU A 92 1.10 -15.53 -14.62
C GLU A 92 0.68 -14.38 -13.71
N HIS A 93 -0.18 -13.51 -14.21
CA HIS A 93 -0.84 -12.49 -13.40
C HIS A 93 -2.18 -13.02 -12.88
N SER A 94 -2.60 -12.57 -11.70
CA SER A 94 -3.88 -12.98 -11.12
C SER A 94 -4.52 -11.84 -10.35
N VAL A 95 -5.72 -11.44 -10.78
CA VAL A 95 -6.51 -10.40 -10.09
C VAL A 95 -6.77 -10.79 -8.64
N GLU A 96 -7.07 -12.07 -8.38
CA GLU A 96 -7.34 -12.57 -7.03
C GLU A 96 -6.11 -12.43 -6.11
N ARG A 97 -4.91 -12.80 -6.59
CA ARG A 97 -3.68 -12.69 -5.80
C ARG A 97 -3.32 -11.23 -5.54
N SER A 98 -3.42 -10.37 -6.56
CA SER A 98 -3.16 -8.94 -6.42
C SER A 98 -4.15 -8.26 -5.46
N LEU A 99 -5.44 -8.62 -5.49
CA LEU A 99 -6.43 -8.13 -4.52
C LEU A 99 -6.13 -8.61 -3.10
N ARG A 100 -5.67 -9.86 -2.94
CA ARG A 100 -5.24 -10.38 -1.64
C ARG A 100 -4.07 -9.58 -1.09
N ILE A 101 -3.09 -9.22 -1.93
CA ILE A 101 -1.97 -8.35 -1.54
C ILE A 101 -2.50 -6.98 -1.10
N ALA A 102 -3.36 -6.34 -1.90
CA ALA A 102 -3.96 -5.05 -1.57
C ALA A 102 -4.72 -5.09 -0.22
N ARG A 103 -5.47 -6.16 0.02
CA ARG A 103 -6.18 -6.38 1.29
C ARG A 103 -5.23 -6.40 2.48
N TYR A 104 -4.19 -7.22 2.47
CA TYR A 104 -3.31 -7.38 3.64
C TYR A 104 -2.34 -6.20 3.81
N LYS A 105 -1.69 -5.77 2.72
CA LYS A 105 -0.65 -4.73 2.75
C LYS A 105 -1.22 -3.33 2.97
N SER A 106 -2.44 -3.07 2.48
CA SER A 106 -3.05 -1.75 2.58
C SER A 106 -4.37 -1.75 3.36
N GLY A 107 -5.35 -2.58 2.97
CA GLY A 107 -6.63 -2.75 3.67
C GLY A 107 -6.49 -2.90 5.18
N LYS A 108 -5.76 -3.93 5.59
CA LYS A 108 -5.56 -4.31 6.98
C LYS A 108 -4.65 -3.32 7.70
N TYR A 109 -3.43 -3.15 7.19
CA TYR A 109 -2.41 -2.33 7.85
C TYR A 109 -2.73 -0.82 7.89
N THR A 110 -3.22 -0.25 6.79
CA THR A 110 -3.33 1.22 6.66
C THR A 110 -4.64 1.76 7.24
N ILE A 111 -5.72 0.97 7.23
CA ILE A 111 -7.05 1.46 7.60
C ILE A 111 -7.71 0.61 8.70
N GLU A 112 -7.96 -0.68 8.46
CA GLU A 112 -8.71 -1.54 9.40
C GLU A 112 -8.05 -1.58 10.79
N ARG A 113 -6.75 -1.93 10.86
CA ARG A 113 -6.06 -2.14 12.12
C ARG A 113 -5.85 -0.85 12.92
N PRO A 114 -5.51 0.30 12.32
CA PRO A 114 -5.53 1.58 13.03
C PRO A 114 -6.90 1.93 13.64
N LEU A 115 -8.00 1.65 12.94
CA LEU A 115 -9.35 1.85 13.48
C LEU A 115 -9.63 0.90 14.65
N HIS A 116 -9.30 -0.38 14.51
CA HIS A 116 -9.41 -1.35 15.59
C HIS A 116 -8.58 -0.95 16.80
N LEU A 117 -7.34 -0.49 16.58
CA LEU A 117 -6.43 -0.06 17.63
C LEU A 117 -7.03 1.09 18.44
N GLY A 118 -7.56 2.12 17.76
CA GLY A 118 -8.26 3.23 18.42
C GLY A 118 -9.48 2.78 19.22
N ALA A 119 -10.28 1.87 18.65
CA ALA A 119 -11.48 1.34 19.32
C ALA A 119 -11.14 0.58 20.61
N VAL A 120 -10.15 -0.33 20.57
CA VAL A 120 -9.78 -1.14 21.75
C VAL A 120 -9.03 -0.35 22.82
N ILE A 121 -8.36 0.75 22.44
CA ILE A 121 -7.77 1.69 23.42
C ILE A 121 -8.87 2.44 24.17
N ALA A 122 -9.90 2.92 23.46
CA ALA A 122 -10.98 3.71 24.06
C ALA A 122 -11.89 2.86 24.95
N ARG A 123 -12.04 1.58 24.60
CA ARG A 123 -12.89 0.63 25.31
C ARG A 123 -12.20 -0.75 25.25
N PRO A 124 -11.56 -1.20 26.33
CA PRO A 124 -10.76 -2.43 26.29
C PRO A 124 -11.54 -3.74 26.48
N SER A 125 -12.81 -3.69 26.92
CA SER A 125 -13.63 -4.88 27.23
C SER A 125 -14.11 -5.63 25.97
N ALA A 126 -13.64 -6.85 25.74
CA ALA A 126 -13.82 -7.61 24.48
C ALA A 126 -15.27 -7.82 24.00
N THR A 127 -16.27 -7.85 24.89
CA THR A 127 -17.67 -8.09 24.52
C THR A 127 -18.37 -6.87 23.93
N GLU A 128 -17.95 -5.66 24.31
CA GLU A 128 -18.57 -4.40 23.85
C GLU A 128 -18.06 -3.96 22.46
N HIS A 129 -17.04 -4.63 21.92
CA HIS A 129 -16.36 -4.25 20.67
C HIS A 129 -16.77 -5.05 19.45
N SER A 130 -17.40 -6.21 19.60
CA SER A 130 -17.56 -7.13 18.47
C SER A 130 -18.33 -6.48 17.31
N GLU A 131 -19.43 -5.79 17.60
CA GLU A 131 -20.20 -5.07 16.59
C GLU A 131 -19.42 -3.89 16.00
N LEU A 132 -18.79 -3.06 16.84
CA LEU A 132 -18.01 -1.91 16.39
C LEU A 132 -16.82 -2.34 15.51
N LEU A 133 -16.05 -3.33 15.92
CA LEU A 133 -14.91 -3.85 15.16
C LEU A 133 -15.35 -4.46 13.83
N ASN A 134 -16.47 -5.19 13.80
CA ASN A 134 -17.03 -5.74 12.57
C ASN A 134 -17.42 -4.62 11.59
N VAL A 135 -18.06 -3.55 12.09
CA VAL A 135 -18.40 -2.38 11.26
C VAL A 135 -17.15 -1.64 10.80
N LEU A 136 -16.15 -1.48 11.66
CA LEU A 136 -14.87 -0.87 11.28
C LEU A 136 -14.10 -1.71 10.26
N SER A 137 -14.21 -3.04 10.29
CA SER A 137 -13.70 -3.93 9.24
C SER A 137 -14.47 -3.78 7.93
N ALA A 138 -15.80 -3.74 7.99
CA ALA A 138 -16.67 -3.51 6.83
C ALA A 138 -16.43 -2.13 6.20
N TYR A 139 -16.02 -1.15 7.00
CA TYR A 139 -15.58 0.16 6.52
C TYR A 139 -14.16 0.13 5.95
N GLY A 140 -13.19 -0.39 6.74
CA GLY A 140 -11.77 -0.18 6.51
C GLY A 140 -11.16 -1.09 5.45
N LEU A 141 -11.61 -2.35 5.36
CA LEU A 141 -11.11 -3.30 4.37
C LEU A 141 -11.38 -2.85 2.92
N PRO A 142 -12.63 -2.56 2.51
CA PRO A 142 -12.88 -2.13 1.14
C PRO A 142 -12.22 -0.79 0.86
N LEU A 143 -12.20 0.14 1.83
CA LEU A 143 -11.54 1.43 1.63
C LEU A 143 -10.04 1.30 1.39
N GLY A 144 -9.36 0.44 2.15
CA GLY A 144 -7.91 0.30 1.99
C GLY A 144 -7.53 -0.51 0.75
N GLU A 145 -8.41 -1.41 0.28
CA GLU A 145 -8.29 -1.99 -1.06
C GLU A 145 -8.43 -0.90 -2.14
N ALA A 146 -9.49 -0.08 -2.08
CA ALA A 146 -9.71 1.03 -3.01
C ALA A 146 -8.53 2.03 -3.02
N PHE A 147 -7.98 2.33 -1.84
CA PHE A 147 -6.81 3.15 -1.68
C PHE A 147 -5.59 2.57 -2.40
N GLN A 148 -5.32 1.27 -2.23
CA GLN A 148 -4.19 0.63 -2.92
C GLN A 148 -4.39 0.60 -4.43
N LEU A 149 -5.62 0.32 -4.89
CA LEU A 149 -5.94 0.36 -6.32
C LEU A 149 -5.68 1.75 -6.92
N ARG A 150 -6.07 2.82 -6.20
CA ARG A 150 -5.76 4.20 -6.61
C ARG A 150 -4.25 4.46 -6.62
N ASP A 151 -3.52 4.01 -5.60
CA ASP A 151 -2.06 4.14 -5.51
C ASP A 151 -1.35 3.44 -6.68
N ASP A 152 -1.78 2.22 -7.02
CA ASP A 152 -1.27 1.46 -8.17
C ASP A 152 -1.53 2.18 -9.51
N MET A 153 -2.69 2.84 -9.66
CA MET A 153 -2.95 3.66 -10.84
C MET A 153 -2.08 4.91 -10.88
N LEU A 154 -1.87 5.58 -9.75
CA LEU A 154 -0.97 6.73 -9.65
C LEU A 154 0.49 6.35 -9.91
N GLY A 155 0.92 5.14 -9.53
CA GLY A 155 2.25 4.61 -9.80
C GLY A 155 2.57 4.46 -11.30
N ILE A 156 1.54 4.23 -12.13
CA ILE A 156 1.68 4.14 -13.58
C ILE A 156 1.34 5.47 -14.28
N PHE A 157 0.30 6.17 -13.81
CA PHE A 157 -0.30 7.28 -14.54
C PHE A 157 -0.18 8.66 -13.90
N GLY A 158 0.21 8.76 -12.63
CA GLY A 158 0.20 10.02 -11.87
C GLY A 158 1.27 11.03 -12.33
N ASP A 159 0.99 12.32 -12.12
CA ASP A 159 1.99 13.39 -12.32
C ASP A 159 3.13 13.23 -11.31
N PRO A 160 4.40 13.18 -11.74
CA PRO A 160 5.56 13.15 -10.86
C PRO A 160 5.59 14.23 -9.77
N LYS A 161 4.99 15.40 -10.03
CA LYS A 161 4.88 16.49 -9.06
C LYS A 161 3.99 16.13 -7.87
N GLU A 162 3.00 15.27 -8.09
CA GLU A 162 2.04 14.86 -7.06
C GLU A 162 2.48 13.56 -6.37
N THR A 163 2.99 12.60 -7.13
CA THR A 163 3.43 11.30 -6.60
C THR A 163 4.80 11.35 -5.92
N GLY A 164 5.62 12.36 -6.27
CA GLY A 164 7.00 12.48 -5.81
C GLY A 164 7.92 11.38 -6.34
N LYS A 165 7.49 10.66 -7.38
CA LYS A 165 8.20 9.61 -8.12
C LYS A 165 8.13 9.89 -9.63
N PRO A 166 9.07 9.40 -10.46
CA PRO A 166 8.92 9.46 -11.91
C PRO A 166 7.65 8.73 -12.38
N ALA A 167 7.01 9.20 -13.44
CA ALA A 167 5.87 8.51 -14.03
C ALA A 167 6.29 7.13 -14.56
N GLY A 168 5.43 6.12 -14.37
CA GLY A 168 5.71 4.74 -14.79
C GLY A 168 6.73 4.01 -13.93
N ASP A 169 7.01 4.46 -12.71
CA ASP A 169 7.94 3.78 -11.80
C ASP A 169 7.50 2.33 -11.54
N ASP A 170 6.19 2.11 -11.38
CA ASP A 170 5.64 0.76 -11.18
C ASP A 170 5.84 -0.16 -12.39
N LEU A 171 5.95 0.39 -13.61
CA LEU A 171 6.32 -0.38 -14.81
C LEU A 171 7.80 -0.80 -14.78
N ARG A 172 8.69 0.06 -14.26
CA ARG A 172 10.11 -0.26 -14.07
C ARG A 172 10.32 -1.26 -12.94
N GLU A 173 9.60 -1.09 -11.84
CA GLU A 173 9.60 -2.02 -10.69
C GLU A 173 8.96 -3.37 -11.07
N GLY A 174 8.14 -3.41 -12.12
CA GLY A 174 7.51 -4.64 -12.61
C GLY A 174 6.38 -5.12 -11.72
N LYS A 175 5.70 -4.19 -11.04
CA LYS A 175 4.66 -4.55 -10.08
C LYS A 175 3.50 -5.28 -10.74
N ARG A 176 3.03 -6.33 -10.07
CA ARG A 176 1.88 -7.13 -10.48
C ARG A 176 0.61 -6.65 -9.79
N THR A 177 0.26 -5.40 -10.05
CA THR A 177 -0.93 -4.75 -9.50
C THR A 177 -2.21 -5.36 -10.06
N VAL A 178 -3.35 -5.06 -9.43
CA VAL A 178 -4.67 -5.47 -9.95
C VAL A 178 -4.91 -4.90 -11.35
N LEU A 179 -4.48 -3.65 -11.60
CA LEU A 179 -4.55 -3.03 -12.92
C LEU A 179 -3.75 -3.82 -13.96
N MET A 180 -2.53 -4.24 -13.63
CA MET A 180 -1.71 -5.04 -14.55
C MET A 180 -2.33 -6.41 -14.80
N ALA A 181 -2.89 -7.06 -13.77
CA ALA A 181 -3.57 -8.34 -13.93
C ALA A 181 -4.80 -8.24 -14.84
N MET A 182 -5.68 -7.25 -14.63
CA MET A 182 -6.83 -6.99 -15.50
C MET A 182 -6.41 -6.62 -16.93
N THR A 183 -5.30 -5.87 -17.08
CA THR A 183 -4.73 -5.55 -18.39
C THR A 183 -4.32 -6.84 -19.11
N MET A 184 -3.58 -7.74 -18.45
CA MET A 184 -3.09 -8.98 -19.05
C MET A 184 -4.22 -9.95 -19.43
N GLU A 185 -5.32 -9.97 -18.68
CA GLU A 185 -6.52 -10.76 -18.98
C GLU A 185 -7.22 -10.27 -20.26
N LYS A 186 -7.27 -8.95 -20.48
CA LYS A 186 -8.00 -8.31 -21.60
C LYS A 186 -7.13 -8.02 -22.83
N ALA A 187 -5.80 -8.01 -22.68
CA ALA A 187 -4.87 -7.71 -23.75
C ALA A 187 -4.94 -8.75 -24.87
N THR A 188 -4.76 -8.28 -26.11
CA THR A 188 -4.49 -9.15 -27.25
C THR A 188 -3.15 -9.88 -27.06
N GLU A 189 -2.92 -10.97 -27.80
CA GLU A 189 -1.67 -11.74 -27.66
C GLU A 189 -0.41 -10.89 -27.96
N SER A 190 -0.47 -10.01 -28.96
CA SER A 190 0.64 -9.09 -29.27
C SER A 190 0.85 -8.06 -28.16
N ALA A 191 -0.23 -7.51 -27.60
CA ALA A 191 -0.17 -6.55 -26.52
C ALA A 191 0.38 -7.18 -25.22
N ARG A 192 -0.03 -8.42 -24.92
CA ARG A 192 0.49 -9.20 -23.79
C ARG A 192 1.98 -9.47 -23.95
N ALA A 193 2.42 -9.89 -25.14
CA ALA A 193 3.84 -10.12 -25.42
C ALA A 193 4.68 -8.84 -25.25
N GLU A 194 4.18 -7.70 -25.73
CA GLU A 194 4.86 -6.41 -25.58
C GLU A 194 4.98 -5.98 -24.10
N LEU A 195 3.90 -6.10 -23.33
CA LEU A 195 3.90 -5.81 -21.89
C LEU A 195 4.89 -6.72 -21.14
N SER A 196 4.81 -8.04 -21.35
CA SER A 196 5.68 -9.01 -20.69
C SER A 196 7.16 -8.82 -21.05
N ALA A 197 7.46 -8.36 -22.26
CA ALA A 197 8.84 -8.11 -22.70
C ALA A 197 9.47 -6.87 -22.04
N HIS A 198 8.68 -5.96 -21.46
CA HIS A 198 9.16 -4.67 -20.97
C HIS A 198 8.88 -4.41 -19.48
N LEU A 199 7.87 -5.04 -18.90
CA LEU A 199 7.56 -4.91 -17.48
C LEU A 199 8.75 -5.35 -16.62
N GLY A 200 9.12 -4.54 -15.62
CA GLY A 200 10.24 -4.82 -14.71
C GLY A 200 11.62 -4.42 -15.25
N LYS A 201 11.70 -3.74 -16.40
CA LYS A 201 12.96 -3.23 -16.93
C LYS A 201 13.29 -1.86 -16.31
N PRO A 202 14.45 -1.70 -15.63
CA PRO A 202 14.80 -0.43 -15.00
C PRO A 202 15.13 0.68 -16.02
N ASP A 203 15.54 0.30 -17.24
CA ASP A 203 16.03 1.18 -18.30
C ASP A 203 14.95 1.59 -19.32
N LEU A 204 13.66 1.47 -18.97
CA LEU A 204 12.57 1.91 -19.85
C LEU A 204 12.69 3.41 -20.17
N SER A 205 12.76 3.71 -21.47
CA SER A 205 12.72 5.08 -21.97
C SER A 205 11.34 5.71 -21.74
N PRO A 206 11.25 7.04 -21.63
CA PRO A 206 9.97 7.73 -21.52
C PRO A 206 8.99 7.37 -22.64
N GLU A 207 9.47 7.23 -23.87
CA GLU A 207 8.65 6.88 -25.03
C GLU A 207 8.09 5.46 -24.92
N LYS A 208 8.89 4.52 -24.40
CA LYS A 208 8.42 3.15 -24.16
C LYS A 208 7.38 3.13 -23.04
N ILE A 209 7.56 3.90 -21.96
CA ILE A 209 6.57 4.03 -20.89
C ILE A 209 5.24 4.53 -21.44
N GLU A 210 5.24 5.59 -22.26
CA GLU A 210 4.01 6.11 -22.87
C GLU A 210 3.35 5.11 -23.82
N SER A 211 4.14 4.34 -24.57
CA SER A 211 3.62 3.24 -25.39
C SER A 211 2.93 2.16 -24.56
N LEU A 212 3.50 1.75 -23.42
CA LEU A 212 2.90 0.76 -22.52
C LEU A 212 1.65 1.31 -21.83
N ARG A 213 1.66 2.59 -21.42
CA ARG A 213 0.49 3.29 -20.85
C ARG A 213 -0.67 3.31 -21.84
N THR A 214 -0.40 3.63 -23.11
CA THR A 214 -1.41 3.63 -24.18
C THR A 214 -2.02 2.25 -24.35
N LEU A 215 -1.19 1.20 -24.37
CA LEU A 215 -1.64 -0.19 -24.47
C LEU A 215 -2.54 -0.57 -23.27
N ILE A 216 -2.16 -0.20 -22.04
CA ILE A 216 -2.98 -0.43 -20.85
C ILE A 216 -4.34 0.26 -20.98
N VAL A 217 -4.37 1.52 -21.44
CA VAL A 217 -5.62 2.28 -21.66
C VAL A 217 -6.52 1.57 -22.67
N GLU A 218 -5.97 1.11 -23.80
CA GLU A 218 -6.72 0.45 -24.88
C GLU A 218 -7.39 -0.87 -24.45
N THR A 219 -6.85 -1.56 -23.43
CA THR A 219 -7.52 -2.75 -22.88
C THR A 219 -8.82 -2.41 -22.13
N GLY A 220 -9.02 -1.15 -21.75
CA GLY A 220 -10.12 -0.72 -20.89
C GLY A 220 -10.00 -1.19 -19.43
N ALA A 221 -8.85 -1.72 -19.00
CA ALA A 221 -8.63 -2.16 -17.62
C ALA A 221 -8.74 -1.01 -16.61
N ILE A 222 -8.35 0.22 -17.00
CA ILE A 222 -8.49 1.41 -16.14
C ILE A 222 -9.96 1.65 -15.75
N ALA A 223 -10.88 1.57 -16.72
CA ALA A 223 -12.29 1.76 -16.46
C ALA A 223 -12.87 0.67 -15.53
N ASP A 224 -12.34 -0.54 -15.57
CA ASP A 224 -12.77 -1.63 -14.68
C ASP A 224 -12.21 -1.46 -13.25
N VAL A 225 -10.96 -0.99 -13.12
CA VAL A 225 -10.37 -0.64 -11.82
C VAL A 225 -11.10 0.54 -11.19
N GLU A 226 -11.46 1.58 -11.96
CA GLU A 226 -12.24 2.71 -11.45
C GLU A 226 -13.61 2.27 -10.91
N LYS A 227 -14.34 1.43 -11.65
CA LYS A 227 -15.61 0.86 -11.15
C LYS A 227 -15.43 0.03 -9.88
N LEU A 228 -14.30 -0.68 -9.77
CA LEU A 228 -13.98 -1.46 -8.58
C LEU A 228 -13.70 -0.54 -7.38
N ILE A 229 -12.93 0.53 -7.58
CA ILE A 229 -12.67 1.57 -6.58
C ILE A 229 -13.99 2.20 -6.11
N ASP A 230 -14.87 2.58 -7.03
CA ASP A 230 -16.17 3.18 -6.73
C ASP A 230 -17.02 2.24 -5.86
N ARG A 231 -17.15 0.96 -6.28
CA ARG A 231 -17.91 -0.04 -5.52
C ARG A 231 -17.38 -0.23 -4.11
N LEU A 232 -16.05 -0.36 -3.95
CA LEU A 232 -15.42 -0.50 -2.64
C LEU A 232 -15.61 0.76 -1.78
N GLY A 233 -15.58 1.94 -2.40
CA GLY A 233 -15.90 3.20 -1.75
C GLY A 233 -17.33 3.27 -1.24
N GLU A 234 -18.29 2.86 -2.06
CA GLU A 234 -19.71 2.78 -1.69
C GLU A 234 -19.93 1.81 -0.52
N GLU A 235 -19.30 0.63 -0.54
CA GLU A 235 -19.33 -0.34 0.56
C GLU A 235 -18.80 0.28 1.87
N SER A 236 -17.68 0.99 1.80
CA SER A 236 -17.10 1.68 2.95
C SER A 236 -18.02 2.78 3.49
N VAL A 237 -18.53 3.66 2.63
CA VAL A 237 -19.46 4.74 3.00
C VAL A 237 -20.74 4.18 3.62
N ALA A 238 -21.27 3.07 3.09
CA ALA A 238 -22.42 2.40 3.68
C ALA A 238 -22.13 1.93 5.11
N ALA A 239 -20.97 1.30 5.35
CA ALA A 239 -20.56 0.86 6.67
C ALA A 239 -20.35 2.02 7.66
N ALA A 240 -19.81 3.16 7.21
CA ALA A 240 -19.62 4.36 8.03
C ALA A 240 -20.94 4.91 8.62
N ASN A 241 -22.06 4.67 7.94
CA ASN A 241 -23.39 5.13 8.36
C ASN A 241 -24.08 4.19 9.36
N SER A 242 -23.44 3.09 9.77
CA SER A 242 -23.96 2.17 10.78
C SER A 242 -24.27 2.87 12.11
N ALA A 243 -25.32 2.41 12.78
CA ALA A 243 -25.71 2.87 14.12
C ALA A 243 -24.63 2.58 15.19
N ALA A 244 -23.77 1.60 14.95
CA ALA A 244 -22.64 1.28 15.82
C ALA A 244 -21.55 2.38 15.82
N ILE A 245 -21.50 3.21 14.77
CA ILE A 245 -20.62 4.38 14.69
C ILE A 245 -21.33 5.59 15.29
N ASN A 246 -20.70 6.20 16.29
CA ASN A 246 -21.17 7.43 16.90
C ASN A 246 -21.32 8.54 15.84
N GLU A 247 -22.42 9.28 15.88
CA GLU A 247 -22.74 10.32 14.90
C GLU A 247 -21.64 11.38 14.74
N SER A 248 -20.93 11.70 15.83
CA SER A 248 -19.82 12.67 15.80
C SER A 248 -18.58 12.19 15.05
N ALA A 249 -18.40 10.87 14.89
CA ALA A 249 -17.28 10.28 14.16
C ALA A 249 -17.55 10.11 12.66
N ARG A 250 -18.83 10.05 12.25
CA ARG A 250 -19.21 9.77 10.85
C ARG A 250 -18.63 10.78 9.85
N PRO A 251 -18.67 12.11 10.09
CA PRO A 251 -18.10 13.07 9.14
C PRO A 251 -16.61 12.83 8.87
N PHE A 252 -15.84 12.41 9.89
CA PHE A 252 -14.42 12.11 9.74
C PHE A 252 -14.18 10.85 8.92
N LEU A 253 -14.96 9.79 9.13
CA LEU A 253 -14.87 8.57 8.31
C LEU A 253 -15.26 8.85 6.86
N LEU A 254 -16.34 9.60 6.62
CA LEU A 254 -16.75 9.96 5.26
C LEU A 254 -15.69 10.81 4.55
N ALA A 255 -15.10 11.79 5.24
CA ALA A 255 -14.01 12.60 4.69
C ALA A 255 -12.75 11.78 4.41
N LEU A 256 -12.43 10.81 5.27
CA LEU A 256 -11.31 9.89 5.06
C LEU A 256 -11.55 9.01 3.83
N ALA A 257 -12.77 8.47 3.67
CA ALA A 257 -13.14 7.68 2.51
C ALA A 257 -13.00 8.48 1.21
N GLU A 258 -13.52 9.71 1.20
CA GLU A 258 -13.39 10.62 0.06
C GLU A 258 -11.92 10.90 -0.26
N THR A 259 -11.11 11.24 0.74
CA THR A 259 -9.68 11.59 0.55
C THR A 259 -8.86 10.40 0.07
N ALA A 260 -9.14 9.20 0.57
CA ALA A 260 -8.44 7.99 0.17
C ALA A 260 -8.72 7.61 -1.30
N ILE A 261 -9.94 7.86 -1.77
CA ILE A 261 -10.38 7.47 -3.11
C ILE A 261 -10.10 8.55 -4.16
N ARG A 262 -10.26 9.84 -3.83
CA ARG A 262 -10.19 10.97 -4.78
C ARG A 262 -8.80 11.61 -4.91
N ARG A 263 -7.73 10.93 -4.51
CA ARG A 263 -6.36 11.41 -4.79
C ARG A 263 -6.26 11.70 -6.29
N SER A 264 -6.18 12.98 -6.63
CA SER A 264 -6.38 13.48 -7.99
C SER A 264 -5.15 13.27 -8.87
N TYR A 265 -5.32 13.50 -10.16
CA TYR A 265 -4.39 13.38 -11.28
C TYR A 265 -4.00 14.75 -11.82
#